data_AF-A0A1Y1YPV3-F1
#
_entry.id   AF-A0A1Y1YPV3-F1
#
_cell.length_a   1.000
_cell.length_b   1.000
_cell.length_c   1.000
_cell.angle_alpha   90.00
_cell.angle_beta   90.00
_cell.angle_gamma   90.00
#
_symmetry.space_group_name_H-M   'P 1'
#
loop_
_entity.id
_entity.type
_entity.pdbx_description
1 polymer ?
#
loop_
_entity_poly.entity_id
_entity_poly.type
_entity_poly.pdbx_seq_one_letter_code
_entity_poly.pdbx_strand_id
1 'polypeptide(L)'
;RHEQEIIQDADELLGKSVENLNGLQIACMLGDEELALDILQYVAYESEKMDAKKVLYEFMSRVWGGGNTALHLASFLGMADLVKKLLDLGANTNKRNDRKYKPVDCADDDETRALF
;
A
#
# COMPACT_ATOMS: atom_id res chain seq x y z
N ARG A 1 -21.26 -13.67 -12.93
CA ARG A 1 -20.93 -13.51 -11.49
C ARG A 1 -19.44 -13.26 -11.33
N HIS A 2 -18.61 -14.18 -11.83
CA HIS A 2 -17.14 -14.03 -11.80
C HIS A 2 -16.59 -12.78 -12.51
N GLU A 3 -17.12 -12.41 -13.69
CA GLU A 3 -16.67 -11.18 -14.38
C GLU A 3 -17.02 -9.89 -13.62
N GLN A 4 -18.11 -9.87 -12.85
CA GLN A 4 -18.46 -8.69 -12.05
C GLN A 4 -17.59 -8.57 -10.80
N GLU A 5 -17.23 -9.69 -10.17
CA GLU A 5 -16.26 -9.74 -9.07
C GLU A 5 -14.88 -9.26 -9.57
N ILE A 6 -14.39 -9.80 -10.69
CA ILE A 6 -13.10 -9.40 -11.28
C ILE A 6 -13.06 -7.90 -11.62
N ILE A 7 -14.15 -7.33 -12.16
CA ILE A 7 -14.22 -5.89 -12.46
C ILE A 7 -14.27 -5.06 -11.18
N GLN A 8 -14.97 -5.54 -10.15
CA GLN A 8 -15.09 -4.84 -8.87
C GLN A 8 -13.75 -4.84 -8.11
N ASP A 9 -13.04 -5.96 -8.12
CA ASP A 9 -11.70 -6.13 -7.55
C ASP A 9 -10.68 -5.31 -8.34
N ALA A 10 -10.75 -5.32 -9.67
CA ALA A 10 -9.90 -4.48 -10.51
C ALA A 10 -10.15 -2.98 -10.27
N ASP A 11 -11.40 -2.55 -10.10
CA ASP A 11 -11.70 -1.14 -9.77
C ASP A 11 -11.32 -0.79 -8.32
N GLU A 12 -11.32 -1.76 -7.41
CA GLU A 12 -10.84 -1.61 -6.03
C GLU A 12 -9.33 -1.43 -5.99
N LEU A 13 -8.63 -2.30 -6.72
CA LEU A 13 -7.19 -2.40 -6.78
C LEU A 13 -6.59 -1.27 -7.61
N LEU A 14 -7.11 -1.08 -8.82
CA LEU A 14 -6.51 -0.23 -9.85
C LEU A 14 -7.15 1.15 -9.96
N GLY A 15 -8.41 1.28 -9.53
CA GLY A 15 -9.25 2.42 -9.90
C GLY A 15 -9.27 2.62 -11.42
N LYS A 16 -9.61 3.85 -11.84
CA LYS A 16 -9.76 4.17 -13.28
C LYS A 16 -8.43 4.35 -14.04
N SER A 17 -7.29 4.40 -13.35
CA SER A 17 -5.98 4.63 -13.98
C SER A 17 -4.84 4.09 -13.12
N VAL A 18 -3.89 3.42 -13.79
CA VAL A 18 -2.63 2.87 -13.27
C VAL A 18 -1.43 3.80 -13.51
N GLU A 19 -1.67 5.05 -13.88
CA GLU A 19 -0.59 6.03 -14.07
C GLU A 19 -0.07 6.57 -12.73
N ASN A 20 1.21 6.95 -12.70
CA ASN A 20 1.87 7.62 -11.56
C ASN A 20 2.10 6.78 -10.28
N LEU A 21 2.17 5.46 -10.42
CA LEU A 21 2.64 4.55 -9.38
C LEU A 21 4.12 4.83 -9.06
N ASN A 22 4.50 4.75 -7.79
CA ASN A 22 5.90 4.67 -7.39
C ASN A 22 6.41 3.22 -7.41
N GLY A 23 7.72 3.03 -7.21
CA GLY A 23 8.34 1.70 -7.23
C GLY A 23 7.77 0.72 -6.20
N LEU A 24 7.38 1.22 -5.02
CA LEU A 24 6.76 0.40 -3.97
C LEU A 24 5.39 -0.12 -4.41
N GLN A 25 4.55 0.74 -4.99
CA GLN A 25 3.23 0.37 -5.49
C GLN A 25 3.31 -0.56 -6.70
N ILE A 26 4.30 -0.38 -7.58
CA ILE A 26 4.57 -1.30 -8.70
C ILE A 26 4.94 -2.68 -8.16
N ALA A 27 5.85 -2.77 -7.18
CA ALA A 27 6.24 -4.05 -6.59
C ALA A 27 5.02 -4.79 -5.98
N CYS A 28 4.16 -4.06 -5.26
CA CYS A 28 2.92 -4.62 -4.74
C CYS A 28 2.01 -5.14 -5.88
N MET A 29 1.84 -4.38 -6.97
CA MET A 29 1.03 -4.81 -8.12
C MET A 29 1.59 -6.05 -8.83
N LEU A 30 2.90 -6.26 -8.79
CA LEU A 30 3.54 -7.46 -9.31
C LEU A 30 3.39 -8.67 -8.38
N GLY A 31 2.84 -8.49 -7.18
CA GLY A 31 2.75 -9.52 -6.15
C GLY A 31 4.11 -9.84 -5.50
N ASP A 32 5.10 -8.96 -5.66
CA ASP A 32 6.46 -9.17 -5.19
C ASP A 32 6.68 -8.43 -3.86
N GLU A 33 6.28 -9.08 -2.76
CA GLU A 33 6.39 -8.53 -1.41
C GLU A 33 7.85 -8.32 -0.98
N GLU A 34 8.77 -9.20 -1.38
CA GLU A 34 10.19 -9.10 -1.08
C GLU A 34 10.79 -7.83 -1.72
N LEU A 35 10.51 -7.60 -3.01
CA LEU A 35 10.94 -6.38 -3.69
C LEU A 35 10.32 -5.13 -3.05
N ALA A 36 9.05 -5.19 -2.64
CA ALA A 36 8.38 -4.08 -1.97
C ALA A 36 9.06 -3.73 -0.62
N LEU A 37 9.42 -4.76 0.16
CA LEU A 37 10.16 -4.61 1.41
C LEU A 37 11.55 -4.02 1.17
N ASP A 38 12.29 -4.50 0.17
CA ASP A 38 13.61 -3.99 -0.18
C ASP A 38 13.57 -2.51 -0.56
N ILE A 39 12.61 -2.12 -1.41
CA ILE A 39 12.42 -0.72 -1.81
C ILE A 39 12.11 0.14 -0.58
N LEU A 40 11.16 -0.28 0.26
CA LEU A 40 10.75 0.48 1.44
C LEU A 40 11.88 0.61 2.45
N GLN A 41 12.62 -0.48 2.70
CA GLN A 41 13.74 -0.50 3.64
C GLN A 41 14.90 0.37 3.16
N TYR A 42 15.20 0.35 1.86
CA TYR A 42 16.21 1.20 1.26
C TYR A 42 15.85 2.69 1.39
N VAL A 43 14.62 3.06 1.02
CA VAL A 43 14.14 4.45 1.14
C VAL A 43 14.15 4.91 2.60
N ALA A 44 13.71 4.06 3.54
CA ALA A 44 13.73 4.38 4.96
C ALA A 44 15.16 4.64 5.45
N TYR A 45 16.10 3.74 5.15
CA TYR A 45 17.49 3.85 5.56
C TYR A 45 18.18 5.11 5.00
N GLU A 46 18.07 5.36 3.69
CA GLU A 46 18.72 6.53 3.09
C GLU A 46 18.05 7.84 3.55
N SER A 47 16.72 7.87 3.72
CA SER A 47 16.03 9.05 4.23
C SER A 47 16.43 9.41 5.67
N GLU A 48 16.69 8.43 6.52
CA GLU A 48 17.21 8.65 7.88
C GLU A 48 18.63 9.23 7.83
N LYS A 49 19.51 8.60 7.04
CA LYS A 49 20.91 9.01 6.89
C LYS A 49 21.06 10.43 6.35
N MET A 50 20.13 10.87 5.52
CA MET A 50 20.09 12.22 4.95
C MET A 50 19.33 13.24 5.82
N ASP A 51 18.79 12.86 6.99
CA ASP A 51 17.88 13.67 7.80
C ASP A 51 16.66 14.21 7.01
N ALA A 52 16.13 13.36 6.13
CA ALA A 52 15.10 13.68 5.14
C ALA A 52 13.86 12.79 5.28
N LYS A 53 13.44 12.46 6.53
CA LYS A 53 12.28 11.60 6.82
C LYS A 53 11.00 11.99 6.09
N LYS A 54 10.82 13.27 5.77
CA LYS A 54 9.71 13.74 4.96
C LYS A 54 9.61 12.99 3.63
N VAL A 55 10.73 12.66 2.99
CA VAL A 55 10.77 11.88 1.74
C VAL A 55 10.13 10.50 1.93
N LEU A 56 10.44 9.81 3.02
CA LEU A 56 9.82 8.51 3.34
C LEU A 56 8.31 8.66 3.53
N TYR A 57 7.85 9.67 4.27
CA TYR A 57 6.42 9.90 4.46
C TYR A 57 5.70 10.23 3.14
N GLU A 58 6.26 11.10 2.31
CA GLU A 58 5.71 11.40 0.97
C GLU A 58 5.70 10.15 0.07
N PHE A 59 6.74 9.30 0.17
CA PHE A 59 6.84 8.05 -0.58
C PHE A 59 5.76 7.04 -0.17
N MET A 60 5.56 6.80 1.12
CA MET A 60 4.51 5.87 1.62
C MET A 60 3.09 6.43 1.46
N SER A 61 2.94 7.76 1.58
CA SER A 61 1.63 8.43 1.52
C SER A 61 1.17 8.72 0.09
N ARG A 62 2.02 8.48 -0.91
CA ARG A 62 1.69 8.63 -2.33
C ARG A 62 0.39 7.88 -2.61
N VAL A 63 -0.59 8.62 -3.11
CA VAL A 63 -1.86 8.05 -3.54
C VAL A 63 -1.84 7.73 -5.03
N TRP A 64 -2.57 6.70 -5.41
CA TRP A 64 -2.87 6.36 -6.79
C TRP A 64 -4.35 5.96 -6.88
N GLY A 65 -4.82 5.57 -8.07
CA GLY A 65 -6.16 5.02 -8.37
C GLY A 65 -7.17 5.03 -7.20
N GLY A 66 -8.13 5.96 -7.23
CA GLY A 66 -9.16 6.05 -6.20
C GLY A 66 -8.66 6.50 -4.81
N GLY A 67 -7.46 7.09 -4.71
CA GLY A 67 -6.93 7.60 -3.45
C GLY A 67 -6.23 6.57 -2.56
N ASN A 68 -5.92 5.39 -3.10
CA ASN A 68 -5.26 4.29 -2.40
C ASN A 68 -3.78 4.59 -2.14
N THR A 69 -3.28 4.22 -0.97
CA THR A 69 -1.84 4.25 -0.61
C THR A 69 -1.23 2.86 -0.71
N ALA A 70 0.10 2.74 -0.57
CA ALA A 70 0.77 1.44 -0.48
C ALA A 70 0.20 0.56 0.67
N LEU A 71 -0.19 1.17 1.80
CA LEU A 71 -0.78 0.43 2.92
C LEU A 71 -2.16 -0.15 2.58
N HIS A 72 -2.98 0.54 1.78
CA HIS A 72 -4.25 -0.04 1.30
C HIS A 72 -3.99 -1.29 0.45
N LEU A 73 -3.03 -1.17 -0.48
CA LEU A 73 -2.70 -2.24 -1.42
C LEU A 73 -2.09 -3.46 -0.72
N ALA A 74 -1.13 -3.24 0.18
CA ALA A 74 -0.53 -4.30 0.99
C ALA A 74 -1.58 -5.01 1.86
N SER A 75 -2.55 -4.26 2.40
CA SER A 75 -3.65 -4.85 3.19
C SER A 75 -4.53 -5.75 2.32
N PHE A 76 -4.92 -5.24 1.14
CA PHE A 76 -5.73 -5.99 0.18
C PHE A 76 -5.05 -7.26 -0.33
N LEU A 77 -3.75 -7.21 -0.58
CA LEU A 77 -2.99 -8.35 -1.11
C LEU A 77 -2.55 -9.35 -0.04
N GLY A 78 -2.90 -9.13 1.24
CA GLY A 78 -2.48 -10.00 2.34
C GLY A 78 -0.96 -9.98 2.60
N MET A 79 -0.28 -8.89 2.23
CA MET A 79 1.17 -8.72 2.39
C MET A 79 1.49 -8.33 3.84
N ALA A 80 1.33 -9.28 4.77
CA ALA A 80 1.38 -9.04 6.21
C ALA A 80 2.73 -8.46 6.66
N ASP A 81 3.85 -8.91 6.10
CA ASP A 81 5.18 -8.41 6.44
C ASP A 81 5.36 -6.96 5.96
N LEU A 82 4.88 -6.64 4.75
CA LEU A 82 4.89 -5.28 4.25
C LEU A 82 3.96 -4.36 5.03
N VAL A 83 2.75 -4.82 5.40
CA VAL A 83 1.81 -4.08 6.25
C VAL A 83 2.48 -3.74 7.57
N LYS A 84 3.03 -4.74 8.26
CA LYS A 84 3.77 -4.54 9.51
C LYS A 84 4.88 -3.51 9.35
N LYS A 85 5.68 -3.63 8.28
CA LYS A 85 6.78 -2.70 8.02
C LYS A 85 6.31 -1.27 7.77
N LEU A 86 5.24 -1.08 7.01
CA LEU A 86 4.65 0.23 6.76
C LEU A 86 4.12 0.86 8.05
N LEU A 87 3.50 0.06 8.94
CA LEU A 87 3.01 0.52 10.25
C LEU A 87 4.16 0.93 11.17
N ASP A 88 5.23 0.13 11.25
CA ASP A 88 6.44 0.44 12.02
C ASP A 88 7.09 1.75 11.56
N LEU A 89 6.98 2.08 10.28
CA LEU A 89 7.48 3.33 9.69
C LEU A 89 6.48 4.50 9.77
N GLY A 90 5.33 4.31 10.42
CA GLY A 90 4.36 5.37 10.69
C GLY A 90 3.42 5.69 9.53
N ALA A 91 3.14 4.72 8.65
CA ALA A 91 2.11 4.89 7.62
C ALA A 91 0.73 5.19 8.23
N ASN A 92 -0.04 6.06 7.59
CA ASN A 92 -1.32 6.53 8.13
C ASN A 92 -2.43 5.48 7.96
N THR A 93 -2.78 4.82 9.08
CA THR A 93 -3.87 3.82 9.17
C THR A 93 -5.28 4.39 9.06
N ASN A 94 -5.44 5.70 9.17
CA ASN A 94 -6.73 6.37 9.11
C ASN A 94 -7.00 7.06 7.76
N LYS A 95 -6.06 7.00 6.81
CA LYS A 95 -6.26 7.57 5.47
C LYS A 95 -7.40 6.84 4.80
N ARG A 96 -8.42 7.58 4.36
CA ARG A 96 -9.53 7.03 3.59
C ARG A 96 -9.30 7.24 2.10
N ASN A 97 -9.52 6.20 1.30
CA ASN A 97 -9.60 6.28 -0.15
C ASN A 97 -10.96 6.90 -0.60
N ASP A 98 -11.21 6.98 -1.90
CA ASP A 98 -12.42 7.58 -2.48
C ASP A 98 -13.69 6.79 -2.11
N ARG A 99 -13.55 5.47 -1.90
CA ARG A 99 -14.60 4.58 -1.39
C ARG A 99 -14.80 4.68 0.13
N LYS A 100 -14.05 5.56 0.80
CA LYS A 100 -14.05 5.78 2.25
C LYS A 100 -13.45 4.64 3.07
N TYR A 101 -12.78 3.68 2.45
CA TYR A 101 -12.08 2.61 3.15
C TYR A 101 -10.76 3.10 3.70
N LYS A 102 -10.47 2.72 4.94
CA LYS A 102 -9.15 2.73 5.54
C LYS A 102 -8.38 1.49 5.07
N PRO A 103 -7.05 1.44 5.23
CA PRO A 103 -6.29 0.26 4.85
C PRO A 103 -6.78 -1.04 5.50
N VAL A 104 -7.12 -1.03 6.79
CA VAL A 104 -7.67 -2.21 7.48
C VAL A 104 -9.01 -2.69 6.89
N ASP A 105 -9.81 -1.78 6.32
CA ASP A 105 -11.08 -2.13 5.69
C ASP A 105 -10.85 -2.90 4.38
N CYS A 106 -9.65 -2.82 3.80
CA CYS A 106 -9.24 -3.56 2.61
C CYS A 106 -8.60 -4.92 2.93
N ALA A 107 -8.35 -5.26 4.19
CA ALA A 107 -7.66 -6.51 4.55
C ALA A 107 -8.47 -7.76 4.14
N ASP A 108 -7.90 -8.60 3.28
CA ASP A 108 -8.53 -9.83 2.76
C ASP A 108 -8.57 -10.95 3.82
N ASP A 109 -7.50 -11.06 4.62
CA ASP A 109 -7.33 -12.10 5.62
C ASP A 109 -7.30 -11.57 7.08
N ASP A 110 -7.39 -12.51 8.04
CA ASP A 110 -7.39 -12.20 9.47
C ASP A 110 -6.01 -11.81 10.01
N GLU A 111 -4.93 -12.33 9.40
CA GLU A 111 -3.55 -12.07 9.83
C GLU A 111 -3.20 -10.60 9.60
N THR A 112 -3.44 -10.10 8.39
CA THR A 112 -3.25 -8.72 8.00
C THR A 112 -4.14 -7.78 8.80
N ARG A 113 -5.40 -8.16 9.05
CA ARG A 113 -6.33 -7.34 9.84
C ARG A 113 -5.90 -7.19 11.29
N ALA A 114 -5.26 -8.20 11.87
CA ALA A 114 -4.79 -8.20 13.25
C ALA A 114 -3.59 -7.28 13.51
N LEU A 115 -2.95 -6.75 12.46
CA LEU A 115 -1.78 -5.86 12.59
C LEU A 115 -2.14 -4.40 12.90
N PHE A 116 -3.39 -3.99 12.71
CA PHE A 116 -3.87 -2.61 12.88
C PHE A 116 -4.34 -2.30 14.31
#